data_AF-A0A1B6G6Y1-F1
#
_entry.id   AF-A0A1B6G6Y1-F1
#
_cell.length_a   1.000
_cell.length_b   1.000
_cell.length_c   1.000
_cell.angle_alpha   90.00
_cell.angle_beta   90.00
_cell.angle_gamma   90.00
#
_symmetry.space_group_name_H-M   'P 1'
#
loop_
_entity.id
_entity.type
_entity.pdbx_description
1 polymer ?
#
loop_
_entity_poly.entity_id
_entity_poly.type
_entity_poly.pdbx_seq_one_letter_code
_entity_poly.pdbx_strand_id
1 'polypeptide(L)'
;MADSSKSANPLFLKNKSLQCKNLHDYLKTLPKEVLERLYNHPTTCLAVYRELPAIAKHYVIRLLFVEQPVPQAVIASWVSQAYAKDHNEVTKVLCELRIWQEASIPGGLAGWSLNPTFKKNAKIAINGGGKPSALSTQLEAGPKFRDISYLDKYAMERWECVLHYMVGSQQQEGISVDAVRILLHAGLMKRDEDDGSPVITREGFQFLLLDTPAQVWYFILQYLDTVEARGLDLVECLTFLFQLSFSTLGKDYSTEGMSEGLLMFLQHLREFGLVYQRKRKEKRFYPTRLALNMASGQNGSPTDLQREGYIIVETNYRVYAYTDSNLKVALLALFCEMLYRFPNLAVGILTRDSVRMALRSGITAQQMVGFLRLHAHPRMLAAGPPTLPPT
;
A
#
# COMPACT_ATOMS: atom_id res chain seq x y z
N MET A 1 -37.71 15.64 34.35
CA MET A 1 -37.54 14.19 34.62
C MET A 1 -38.28 13.46 33.51
N ALA A 2 -37.82 13.46 32.25
CA ALA A 2 -36.62 12.80 31.73
C ALA A 2 -36.57 11.32 32.13
N ASP A 3 -37.14 10.44 31.31
CA ASP A 3 -36.35 9.34 30.75
C ASP A 3 -36.99 8.75 29.48
N SER A 4 -36.24 8.87 28.39
CA SER A 4 -36.56 8.40 27.05
C SER A 4 -35.74 7.14 26.77
N SER A 5 -36.36 5.96 26.88
CA SER A 5 -35.73 4.69 26.51
C SER A 5 -35.82 4.48 24.99
N LYS A 6 -34.87 5.08 24.24
CA LYS A 6 -34.60 4.69 22.84
C LYS A 6 -33.74 3.44 22.85
N SER A 7 -34.35 2.30 22.50
CA SER A 7 -33.65 1.05 22.21
C SER A 7 -32.74 1.25 21.00
N ALA A 8 -31.42 1.23 21.25
CA ALA A 8 -30.39 1.36 20.22
C ALA A 8 -30.45 0.15 19.26
N ASN A 9 -30.55 0.44 17.96
CA ASN A 9 -30.34 -0.55 16.91
C ASN A 9 -28.91 -1.13 17.02
N PRO A 10 -28.72 -2.45 16.98
CA PRO A 10 -27.38 -3.02 16.96
C PRO A 10 -26.72 -2.64 15.63
N LEU A 11 -25.64 -1.86 15.74
CA LEU A 11 -24.75 -1.54 14.63
C LEU A 11 -24.26 -2.85 14.02
N PHE A 12 -24.79 -3.20 12.85
CA PHE A 12 -24.26 -4.25 11.99
C PHE A 12 -22.77 -3.97 11.75
N LEU A 13 -21.90 -4.69 12.46
CA LEU A 13 -20.51 -4.86 12.10
C LEU A 13 -20.48 -5.49 10.69
N LYS A 14 -20.39 -4.64 9.67
CA LYS A 14 -20.08 -5.07 8.30
C LYS A 14 -18.76 -5.83 8.38
N ASN A 15 -18.81 -7.13 8.08
CA ASN A 15 -17.65 -7.97 7.81
C ASN A 15 -16.84 -7.33 6.66
N LYS A 16 -15.91 -6.43 6.98
CA LYS A 16 -14.92 -5.92 6.04
C LYS A 16 -13.79 -6.94 5.98
N SER A 17 -13.84 -7.84 5.00
CA SER A 17 -12.61 -8.52 4.55
C SER A 17 -11.59 -7.44 4.16
N LEU A 18 -10.31 -7.65 4.47
CA LEU A 18 -9.24 -6.71 4.13
C LEU A 18 -9.16 -6.57 2.60
N GLN A 19 -9.80 -5.54 2.06
CA GLN A 19 -9.71 -5.21 0.64
C GLN A 19 -8.53 -4.26 0.48
N CYS A 20 -7.40 -4.80 0.04
CA CYS A 20 -6.30 -4.00 -0.48
C CYS A 20 -6.78 -3.30 -1.75
N LYS A 21 -7.33 -2.10 -1.60
CA LYS A 21 -7.69 -1.26 -2.74
C LYS A 21 -6.42 -0.88 -3.47
N ASN A 22 -6.37 -1.11 -4.77
CA ASN A 22 -5.31 -0.53 -5.58
C ASN A 22 -5.44 1.00 -5.57
N LEU A 23 -4.38 1.70 -5.95
CA LEU A 23 -4.42 3.16 -6.08
C LEU A 23 -5.62 3.64 -6.90
N HIS A 24 -5.91 2.95 -8.00
CA HIS A 24 -7.09 3.20 -8.81
C HIS A 24 -8.40 3.09 -8.05
N ASP A 25 -8.57 2.02 -7.27
CA ASP A 25 -9.79 1.80 -6.51
C ASP A 25 -9.96 2.83 -5.40
N TYR A 26 -8.86 3.32 -4.83
CA TYR A 26 -8.91 4.43 -3.89
C TYR A 26 -9.33 5.74 -4.58
N LEU A 27 -8.72 6.08 -5.72
CA LEU A 27 -9.08 7.29 -6.47
C LEU A 27 -10.55 7.29 -6.92
N LYS A 28 -11.11 6.12 -7.26
CA LYS A 28 -12.54 5.97 -7.58
C LYS A 28 -13.47 6.31 -6.41
N THR A 29 -13.01 6.17 -5.17
CA THR A 29 -13.82 6.49 -3.99
C THR A 29 -13.80 7.97 -3.62
N LEU A 30 -12.92 8.78 -4.23
CA LEU A 30 -12.80 10.19 -3.92
C LEU A 30 -13.90 11.03 -4.60
N PRO A 31 -14.34 12.12 -3.96
CA PRO A 31 -15.32 13.03 -4.55
C PRO A 31 -14.71 13.84 -5.71
N LYS A 32 -15.60 14.31 -6.61
CA LYS A 32 -15.22 15.03 -7.83
C LYS A 32 -14.32 16.24 -7.57
N GLU A 33 -14.63 17.02 -6.54
CA GLU A 33 -13.90 18.25 -6.20
C GLU A 33 -12.45 17.96 -5.78
N VAL A 34 -12.23 16.89 -5.03
CA VAL A 34 -10.89 16.44 -4.61
C VAL A 34 -10.10 15.96 -5.82
N LEU A 35 -10.71 15.21 -6.74
CA LEU A 35 -10.05 14.76 -7.97
C LEU A 35 -9.67 15.93 -8.90
N GLU A 36 -10.54 16.93 -9.05
CA GLU A 36 -10.22 18.12 -9.84
C GLU A 36 -9.05 18.92 -9.25
N ARG A 37 -9.04 19.09 -7.91
CA ARG A 37 -7.90 19.71 -7.21
C ARG A 37 -6.62 18.89 -7.37
N LEU A 38 -6.73 17.57 -7.30
CA LEU A 38 -5.59 16.66 -7.46
C LEU A 38 -5.01 16.71 -8.88
N TYR A 39 -5.86 16.79 -9.90
CA TYR A 39 -5.45 16.93 -11.31
C TYR A 39 -4.92 18.32 -11.66
N ASN A 40 -5.00 19.31 -10.77
CA ASN A 40 -4.27 20.57 -10.96
C ASN A 40 -2.74 20.39 -10.90
N HIS A 41 -2.27 19.31 -10.30
CA HIS A 41 -0.83 19.02 -10.17
C HIS A 41 -0.34 18.11 -11.32
N PRO A 42 0.66 18.54 -12.12
CA PRO A 42 1.18 17.76 -13.25
C PRO A 42 1.70 16.38 -12.85
N THR A 43 2.35 16.28 -11.69
CA THR A 43 2.92 15.02 -11.19
C THR A 43 1.85 13.97 -10.92
N THR A 44 0.69 14.39 -10.41
CA THR A 44 -0.42 13.46 -10.18
C THR A 44 -1.01 12.97 -11.50
N CYS A 45 -1.16 13.85 -12.49
CA CYS A 45 -1.62 13.45 -13.82
C CYS A 45 -0.69 12.38 -14.44
N LEU A 46 0.62 12.53 -14.27
CA LEU A 46 1.60 11.55 -14.73
C LEU A 46 1.51 10.22 -13.97
N ALA A 47 1.35 10.27 -12.64
CA ALA A 47 1.23 9.07 -11.81
C ALA A 47 -0.01 8.26 -12.21
N VAL A 48 -1.16 8.93 -12.29
CA VAL A 48 -2.41 8.29 -12.73
C VAL A 48 -2.26 7.74 -14.13
N TYR A 49 -1.66 8.50 -15.06
CA TYR A 49 -1.41 8.01 -16.42
C TYR A 49 -0.52 6.76 -16.46
N ARG A 50 0.50 6.64 -15.58
CA ARG A 50 1.39 5.48 -15.51
C ARG A 50 0.65 4.21 -15.08
N GLU A 51 -0.30 4.33 -14.17
CA GLU A 51 -1.01 3.17 -13.63
C GLU A 51 -2.16 2.70 -14.55
N LEU A 52 -2.62 3.53 -15.50
CA LEU A 52 -3.69 3.17 -16.44
C LEU A 52 -3.39 1.88 -17.28
N PRO A 53 -4.45 1.11 -17.64
CA PRO A 53 -4.33 0.03 -18.61
C PRO A 53 -3.72 0.49 -19.95
N ALA A 54 -3.05 -0.41 -20.67
CA ALA A 54 -2.37 -0.09 -21.92
C ALA A 54 -3.29 0.59 -22.96
N ILE A 55 -4.52 0.09 -23.10
CA ILE A 55 -5.53 0.66 -24.01
C ILE A 55 -5.93 2.08 -23.57
N ALA A 56 -6.14 2.31 -22.27
CA ALA A 56 -6.45 3.64 -21.72
C ALA A 56 -5.34 4.65 -22.04
N LYS A 57 -4.07 4.24 -21.89
CA LYS A 57 -2.90 5.09 -22.20
C LYS A 57 -2.91 5.55 -23.67
N HIS A 58 -3.20 4.63 -24.60
CA HIS A 58 -3.32 4.96 -26.01
C HIS A 58 -4.45 5.96 -26.30
N TYR A 59 -5.61 5.80 -25.67
CA TYR A 59 -6.71 6.77 -25.82
C TYR A 59 -6.31 8.15 -25.30
N VAL A 60 -5.72 8.22 -24.10
CA VAL A 60 -5.30 9.49 -23.51
C VAL A 60 -4.27 10.19 -24.40
N ILE A 61 -3.24 9.49 -24.91
CA ILE A 61 -2.25 10.09 -25.82
C ILE A 61 -2.91 10.61 -27.10
N ARG A 62 -3.77 9.80 -27.75
CA ARG A 62 -4.43 10.19 -29.00
C ARG A 62 -5.31 11.43 -28.82
N LEU A 63 -6.02 11.51 -27.71
CA LEU A 63 -6.92 12.63 -27.40
C LEU A 63 -6.21 13.85 -26.80
N LEU A 64 -4.96 13.70 -26.36
CA LEU A 64 -4.22 14.76 -25.66
C LEU A 64 -4.14 16.04 -26.50
N PHE A 65 -3.90 15.92 -27.80
CA PHE A 65 -3.76 17.05 -28.71
C PHE A 65 -5.03 17.43 -29.46
N VAL A 66 -6.11 16.63 -29.33
CA VAL A 66 -7.38 16.89 -30.03
C VAL A 66 -8.21 17.88 -29.23
N GLU A 67 -8.59 19.01 -29.83
CA GLU A 67 -9.40 20.04 -29.14
C GLU A 67 -10.89 19.74 -29.13
N GLN A 68 -11.39 19.05 -30.16
CA GLN A 68 -12.80 18.70 -30.30
C GLN A 68 -13.12 17.34 -29.66
N PRO A 69 -14.36 17.14 -29.16
CA PRO A 69 -14.83 15.84 -28.72
C PRO A 69 -14.82 14.83 -29.88
N VAL A 70 -14.36 13.60 -29.61
CA VAL A 70 -14.30 12.54 -30.63
C VAL A 70 -15.50 11.60 -30.47
N PRO A 71 -16.24 11.26 -31.54
CA PRO A 71 -17.41 10.38 -31.45
C PRO A 71 -17.08 9.02 -30.83
N GLN A 72 -17.98 8.49 -29.99
CA GLN A 72 -17.77 7.21 -29.30
C GLN A 72 -17.53 6.05 -30.29
N ALA A 73 -18.25 6.03 -31.42
CA ALA A 73 -18.09 5.03 -32.47
C ALA A 73 -16.67 5.01 -33.07
N VAL A 74 -16.04 6.17 -33.22
CA VAL A 74 -14.66 6.27 -33.74
C VAL A 74 -13.68 5.66 -32.75
N ILE A 75 -13.84 5.91 -31.46
CA ILE A 75 -12.95 5.34 -30.43
C ILE A 75 -13.17 3.82 -30.32
N ALA A 76 -14.41 3.36 -30.41
CA ALA A 76 -14.71 1.92 -30.47
C ALA A 76 -14.07 1.25 -31.70
N SER A 77 -14.02 1.94 -32.84
CA SER A 77 -13.39 1.42 -34.07
C SER A 77 -11.85 1.26 -33.98
N TRP A 78 -11.21 1.88 -32.99
CA TRP A 78 -9.75 1.76 -32.80
C TRP A 78 -9.32 0.40 -32.24
N VAL A 79 -10.26 -0.39 -31.74
CA VAL A 79 -10.01 -1.70 -31.14
C VAL A 79 -10.66 -2.78 -31.99
N SER A 80 -9.96 -3.89 -32.20
CA SER A 80 -10.51 -5.06 -32.88
C SER A 80 -11.67 -5.66 -32.09
N GLN A 81 -12.65 -6.24 -32.79
CA GLN A 81 -13.86 -6.82 -32.17
C GLN A 81 -13.53 -7.89 -31.10
N ALA A 82 -12.38 -8.55 -31.19
CA ALA A 82 -11.91 -9.51 -30.20
C ALA A 82 -11.70 -8.89 -28.79
N TYR A 83 -11.36 -7.60 -28.71
CA TYR A 83 -11.08 -6.88 -27.46
C TYR A 83 -12.17 -5.85 -27.10
N ALA A 84 -13.40 -6.04 -27.63
CA ALA A 84 -14.52 -5.13 -27.35
C ALA A 84 -14.91 -5.11 -25.86
N LYS A 85 -14.73 -6.23 -25.14
CA LYS A 85 -14.97 -6.30 -23.68
C LYS A 85 -14.00 -5.38 -22.93
N ASP A 86 -12.71 -5.48 -23.24
CA ASP A 86 -11.66 -4.65 -22.63
C ASP A 86 -11.88 -3.16 -22.92
N HIS A 87 -12.35 -2.81 -24.13
CA HIS A 87 -12.74 -1.43 -24.46
C HIS A 87 -13.84 -0.91 -23.53
N ASN A 88 -14.87 -1.71 -23.25
CA ASN A 88 -15.97 -1.33 -22.36
C ASN A 88 -15.50 -1.16 -20.91
N GLU A 89 -14.63 -2.04 -20.43
CA GLU A 89 -14.03 -1.93 -19.09
C GLU A 89 -13.16 -0.69 -18.96
N VAL A 90 -12.28 -0.45 -19.93
CA VAL A 90 -11.40 0.73 -19.97
C VAL A 90 -12.20 2.02 -20.02
N THR A 91 -13.29 2.05 -20.80
CA THR A 91 -14.16 3.22 -20.88
C THR A 91 -14.83 3.53 -19.55
N LYS A 92 -15.30 2.49 -18.84
CA LYS A 92 -15.82 2.64 -17.48
C LYS A 92 -14.76 3.18 -16.52
N VAL A 93 -13.54 2.62 -16.55
CA VAL A 93 -12.43 3.07 -15.68
C VAL A 93 -12.09 4.54 -15.92
N LEU A 94 -11.98 4.98 -17.18
CA LEU A 94 -11.67 6.37 -17.52
C LEU A 94 -12.79 7.35 -17.13
N CYS A 95 -14.06 6.91 -17.20
CA CYS A 95 -15.21 7.67 -16.71
C CYS A 95 -15.24 7.75 -15.17
N GLU A 96 -14.97 6.65 -14.48
CA GLU A 96 -14.91 6.58 -13.01
C GLU A 96 -13.79 7.46 -12.45
N LEU A 97 -12.61 7.44 -13.09
CA LEU A 97 -11.49 8.31 -12.74
C LEU A 97 -11.67 9.76 -13.22
N ARG A 98 -12.76 10.07 -13.95
CA ARG A 98 -13.06 11.43 -14.46
C ARG A 98 -11.93 12.03 -15.32
N ILE A 99 -11.16 11.17 -15.98
CA ILE A 99 -10.09 11.55 -16.91
C ILE A 99 -10.70 12.10 -18.20
N TRP A 100 -11.80 11.49 -18.65
CA TRP A 100 -12.63 11.98 -19.73
C TRP A 100 -14.08 12.12 -19.32
N GLN A 101 -14.83 12.89 -20.08
CA GLN A 101 -16.24 13.20 -19.87
C GLN A 101 -16.99 13.02 -21.19
N GLU A 102 -18.26 12.66 -21.08
CA GLU A 102 -19.16 12.60 -22.22
C GLU A 102 -19.54 14.03 -22.62
N ALA A 103 -19.34 14.37 -23.89
CA ALA A 103 -19.62 15.67 -24.46
C ALA A 103 -20.53 15.49 -25.68
N SER A 104 -21.54 16.34 -25.81
CA SER A 104 -22.41 16.32 -26.98
C SER A 104 -21.70 16.96 -28.17
N ILE A 105 -21.65 16.24 -29.29
CA ILE A 105 -21.14 16.74 -30.57
C ILE A 105 -22.32 17.38 -31.33
N PRO A 106 -22.10 18.39 -32.19
CA PRO A 106 -23.11 18.87 -33.12
C PRO A 106 -23.74 17.71 -33.89
N GLY A 107 -25.07 17.57 -33.84
CA GLY A 107 -25.81 16.43 -34.38
C GLY A 107 -26.32 15.43 -33.35
N GLY A 108 -26.17 15.70 -32.04
CA GLY A 108 -26.75 14.88 -30.96
C GLY A 108 -26.01 13.57 -30.68
N LEU A 109 -24.87 13.34 -31.34
CA LEU A 109 -24.01 12.19 -31.10
C LEU A 109 -23.17 12.42 -29.83
N ALA A 110 -23.04 11.37 -29.03
CA ALA A 110 -22.15 11.37 -27.89
C ALA A 110 -20.69 11.29 -28.35
N GLY A 111 -19.86 12.12 -27.75
CA GLY A 111 -18.41 12.14 -27.93
C GLY A 111 -17.69 12.01 -26.60
N TRP A 112 -16.45 11.53 -26.66
CA TRP A 112 -15.53 11.56 -25.53
C TRP A 112 -14.63 12.79 -25.64
N SER A 113 -14.53 13.55 -24.55
CA SER A 113 -13.56 14.64 -24.39
C SER A 113 -12.75 14.45 -23.11
N LEU A 114 -11.44 14.68 -23.16
CA LEU A 114 -10.62 14.71 -21.95
C LEU A 114 -11.04 15.86 -21.04
N ASN A 115 -10.94 15.66 -19.73
CA ASN A 115 -11.12 16.72 -18.75
C ASN A 115 -10.08 17.84 -19.02
N PRO A 116 -10.51 19.11 -19.18
CA PRO A 116 -9.61 20.19 -19.58
C PRO A 116 -8.44 20.40 -18.60
N THR A 117 -8.68 20.24 -17.29
CA THR A 117 -7.64 20.36 -16.25
C THR A 117 -6.61 19.26 -16.38
N PHE A 118 -7.08 18.00 -16.48
CA PHE A 118 -6.21 16.85 -16.67
C PHE A 118 -5.41 16.97 -17.98
N LYS A 119 -6.07 17.34 -19.08
CA LYS A 119 -5.45 17.53 -20.39
C LYS A 119 -4.34 18.57 -20.36
N LYS A 120 -4.57 19.74 -19.75
CA LYS A 120 -3.55 20.81 -19.61
C LYS A 120 -2.34 20.31 -18.83
N ASN A 121 -2.56 19.70 -17.68
CA ASN A 121 -1.47 19.27 -16.79
C ASN A 121 -0.77 17.99 -17.26
N ALA A 122 -1.46 17.10 -17.97
CA ALA A 122 -0.87 15.95 -18.63
C ALA A 122 0.02 16.38 -19.81
N LYS A 123 -0.39 17.38 -20.61
CA LYS A 123 0.49 17.99 -21.64
C LYS A 123 1.77 18.54 -21.02
N ILE A 124 1.62 19.30 -19.94
CA ILE A 124 2.74 19.86 -19.18
C ILE A 124 3.67 18.74 -18.69
N ALA A 125 3.13 17.68 -18.08
CA ALA A 125 3.93 16.59 -17.54
C ALA A 125 4.65 15.74 -18.62
N ILE A 126 4.00 15.47 -19.75
CA ILE A 126 4.56 14.61 -20.81
C ILE A 126 5.57 15.39 -21.68
N ASN A 127 5.28 16.65 -21.99
CA ASN A 127 6.13 17.48 -22.84
C ASN A 127 7.19 18.27 -22.05
N GLY A 128 7.30 18.06 -20.73
CA GLY A 128 8.32 18.68 -19.89
C GLY A 128 8.13 20.18 -19.63
N GLY A 129 6.90 20.67 -19.68
CA GLY A 129 6.56 22.04 -19.30
C GLY A 129 6.33 22.19 -17.79
N GLY A 130 6.31 23.43 -17.31
CA GLY A 130 5.81 23.77 -15.96
C GLY A 130 6.89 24.10 -14.91
N LYS A 131 6.42 24.43 -13.70
CA LYS A 131 7.33 24.69 -12.56
C LYS A 131 8.01 23.38 -12.18
N PRO A 132 9.34 23.39 -11.93
CA PRO A 132 10.03 22.27 -11.34
C PRO A 132 9.29 21.86 -10.05
N SER A 133 8.83 20.62 -9.99
CA SER A 133 8.27 20.05 -8.76
C SER A 133 9.30 20.18 -7.62
N ALA A 134 8.91 20.30 -6.35
CA ALA A 134 9.86 20.49 -5.25
C ALA A 134 10.94 19.37 -5.17
N LEU A 135 10.65 18.19 -5.74
CA LEU A 135 11.57 17.05 -5.89
C LEU A 135 12.49 17.16 -7.14
N SER A 136 12.40 18.21 -7.94
CA SER A 136 13.28 18.42 -9.11
C SER A 136 14.38 19.46 -8.86
N THR A 137 14.31 20.19 -7.74
CA THR A 137 15.41 20.99 -7.21
C THR A 137 16.45 20.03 -6.62
N GLN A 138 17.24 19.45 -7.50
CA GLN A 138 18.38 18.61 -7.16
C GLN A 138 19.38 19.48 -6.39
N LEU A 139 19.70 19.07 -5.16
CA LEU A 139 20.82 19.65 -4.45
C LEU A 139 22.08 18.90 -4.91
N GLU A 140 23.15 19.63 -5.20
CA GLU A 140 24.43 19.01 -5.53
C GLU A 140 24.86 18.05 -4.42
N ALA A 141 25.36 16.88 -4.84
CA ALA A 141 25.73 15.78 -3.98
C ALA A 141 26.71 16.27 -2.91
N GLY A 142 26.23 16.37 -1.67
CA GLY A 142 27.10 16.61 -0.53
C GLY A 142 28.07 15.43 -0.32
N PRO A 143 29.22 15.64 0.32
CA PRO A 143 30.28 14.62 0.50
C PRO A 143 29.90 13.42 1.39
N LYS A 144 28.61 13.22 1.71
CA LYS A 144 28.10 12.13 2.55
C LYS A 144 26.92 11.46 1.86
N PHE A 145 27.16 10.96 0.65
CA PHE A 145 26.26 10.07 -0.07
C PHE A 145 25.92 8.86 0.82
N ARG A 146 24.64 8.56 0.98
CA ARG A 146 24.21 7.35 1.69
C ARG A 146 24.05 6.25 0.67
N ASP A 147 24.73 5.14 0.92
CA ASP A 147 24.61 3.97 0.06
C ASP A 147 23.17 3.45 0.06
N ILE A 148 22.73 2.96 -1.09
CA ILE A 148 21.38 2.44 -1.30
C ILE A 148 21.13 1.27 -0.34
N SER A 149 22.15 0.43 -0.13
CA SER A 149 22.13 -0.70 0.81
C SER A 149 21.83 -0.27 2.25
N TYR A 150 22.30 0.91 2.66
CA TYR A 150 22.03 1.46 3.99
C TYR A 150 20.57 1.93 4.11
N LEU A 151 20.05 2.60 3.08
CA LEU A 151 18.66 3.06 3.04
C LEU A 151 17.69 1.88 3.09
N ASP A 152 18.00 0.79 2.40
CA ASP A 152 17.19 -0.42 2.41
C ASP A 152 17.15 -1.08 3.79
N LYS A 153 18.30 -1.22 4.46
CA LYS A 153 18.37 -1.73 5.84
C LYS A 153 17.58 -0.85 6.80
N TYR A 154 17.76 0.47 6.74
CA TYR A 154 17.00 1.42 7.56
C TYR A 154 15.49 1.29 7.36
N ALA A 155 15.05 1.21 6.11
CA ALA A 155 13.63 1.12 5.78
C ALA A 155 13.02 -0.17 6.33
N MET A 156 13.72 -1.30 6.14
CA MET A 156 13.26 -2.60 6.64
C MET A 156 13.28 -2.68 8.17
N GLU A 157 14.34 -2.22 8.85
CA GLU A 157 14.39 -2.19 10.32
C GLU A 157 13.21 -1.41 10.90
N ARG A 158 12.91 -0.23 10.33
CA ARG A 158 11.78 0.60 10.76
C ARG A 158 10.43 -0.05 10.50
N TRP A 159 10.26 -0.66 9.34
CA TRP A 159 9.02 -1.35 9.00
C TRP A 159 8.81 -2.60 9.87
N GLU A 160 9.87 -3.38 10.09
CA GLU A 160 9.85 -4.55 10.96
C GLU A 160 9.52 -4.19 12.41
N CYS A 161 9.96 -3.04 12.93
CA CYS A 161 9.51 -2.56 14.24
C CYS A 161 7.97 -2.50 14.33
N VAL A 162 7.29 -1.94 13.32
CA VAL A 162 5.82 -1.85 13.30
C VAL A 162 5.20 -3.24 13.32
N LEU A 163 5.72 -4.18 12.52
CA LEU A 163 5.22 -5.56 12.47
C LEU A 163 5.51 -6.33 13.78
N HIS A 164 6.66 -6.11 14.40
CA HIS A 164 7.07 -6.73 15.66
C HIS A 164 6.14 -6.36 16.82
N TYR A 165 5.57 -5.16 16.80
CA TYR A 165 4.57 -4.73 17.78
C TYR A 165 3.21 -5.36 17.56
N MET A 166 2.81 -5.60 16.31
CA MET A 166 1.57 -6.34 16.04
C MET A 166 1.62 -7.76 16.60
N VAL A 167 2.80 -8.36 16.68
CA VAL A 167 3.02 -9.72 17.18
C VAL A 167 3.34 -9.77 18.68
N GLY A 168 3.45 -8.60 19.35
CA GLY A 168 3.71 -8.54 20.78
C GLY A 168 5.11 -8.98 21.21
N SER A 169 6.10 -8.93 20.30
CA SER A 169 7.48 -9.30 20.63
C SER A 169 8.15 -8.26 21.54
N GLN A 170 9.08 -8.70 22.41
CA GLN A 170 9.76 -7.85 23.40
C GLN A 170 10.64 -6.72 22.81
N GLN A 171 10.81 -6.66 21.49
CA GLN A 171 11.49 -5.57 20.79
C GLN A 171 10.53 -4.38 20.55
N GLN A 172 9.86 -3.91 21.61
CA GLN A 172 8.90 -2.79 21.54
C GLN A 172 9.57 -1.40 21.46
N GLU A 173 10.90 -1.35 21.52
CA GLU A 173 11.63 -0.08 21.56
C GLU A 173 11.63 0.62 20.19
N GLY A 174 10.85 1.70 20.07
CA GLY A 174 11.04 2.70 19.02
C GLY A 174 9.87 2.97 18.07
N ILE A 175 8.67 2.47 18.37
CA ILE A 175 7.47 2.73 17.55
C ILE A 175 6.84 4.07 17.93
N SER A 176 6.41 4.80 16.93
CA SER A 176 5.72 6.07 17.16
C SER A 176 4.28 5.86 17.59
N VAL A 177 3.80 6.75 18.47
CA VAL A 177 2.41 6.77 18.93
C VAL A 177 1.44 6.89 17.75
N ASP A 178 1.87 7.59 16.69
CA ASP A 178 1.11 7.73 15.46
C ASP A 178 0.94 6.41 14.71
N ALA A 179 1.98 5.58 14.63
CA ALA A 179 1.88 4.25 14.04
C ALA A 179 0.85 3.38 14.79
N VAL A 180 0.89 3.38 16.12
CA VAL A 180 -0.06 2.64 16.95
C VAL A 180 -1.49 3.15 16.75
N ARG A 181 -1.68 4.48 16.67
CA ARG A 181 -3.00 5.07 16.40
C ARG A 181 -3.57 4.61 15.05
N ILE A 182 -2.72 4.51 14.02
CA ILE A 182 -3.14 4.02 12.70
C ILE A 182 -3.50 2.54 12.76
N LEU A 183 -2.71 1.71 13.45
CA LEU A 183 -3.01 0.27 13.63
C LEU A 183 -4.37 0.06 14.32
N LEU A 184 -4.67 0.86 15.34
CA LEU A 184 -5.97 0.83 16.04
C LEU A 184 -7.11 1.34 15.16
N HIS A 185 -6.91 2.44 14.44
CA HIS A 185 -7.90 3.01 13.52
C HIS A 185 -8.24 2.05 12.36
N ALA A 186 -7.21 1.43 11.79
CA ALA A 186 -7.34 0.42 10.74
C ALA A 186 -8.03 -0.87 11.22
N GLY A 187 -8.22 -1.02 12.54
CA GLY A 187 -8.76 -2.24 13.14
C GLY A 187 -7.80 -3.43 13.03
N LEU A 188 -6.50 -3.19 12.81
CA LEU A 188 -5.46 -4.23 12.77
C LEU A 188 -5.08 -4.69 14.19
N MET A 189 -5.26 -3.82 15.17
CA MET A 189 -5.11 -4.12 16.58
C MET A 189 -6.32 -3.61 17.36
N LYS A 190 -6.63 -4.30 18.46
CA LYS A 190 -7.61 -3.86 19.46
C LYS A 190 -6.91 -3.77 20.81
N ARG A 191 -7.43 -2.94 21.71
CA ARG A 191 -7.02 -2.98 23.11
C ARG A 191 -7.91 -3.99 23.82
N ASP A 192 -7.30 -4.89 24.57
CA ASP A 192 -8.06 -5.86 25.36
C ASP A 192 -8.89 -5.14 26.44
N GLU A 193 -10.06 -5.69 26.76
CA GLU A 193 -11.01 -5.07 27.69
C GLU A 193 -10.53 -5.19 29.15
N ASP A 194 -9.77 -6.23 29.46
CA ASP A 194 -9.30 -6.53 30.83
C ASP A 194 -7.96 -5.84 31.17
N ASP A 195 -6.98 -5.88 30.26
CA ASP A 195 -5.59 -5.46 30.53
C ASP A 195 -5.17 -4.21 29.72
N GLY A 196 -5.98 -3.78 28.74
CA GLY A 196 -5.65 -2.66 27.86
C GLY A 196 -4.44 -2.90 26.94
N SER A 197 -3.86 -4.09 26.97
CA SER A 197 -2.75 -4.50 26.12
C SER A 197 -3.21 -4.64 24.66
N PRO A 198 -2.34 -4.33 23.69
CA PRO A 198 -2.70 -4.32 22.28
C PRO A 198 -2.70 -5.76 21.72
N VAL A 199 -3.87 -6.26 21.37
CA VAL A 199 -4.10 -7.60 20.79
C VAL A 199 -4.33 -7.50 19.29
N ILE A 200 -3.73 -8.41 18.52
CA ILE A 200 -3.93 -8.48 17.07
C ILE A 200 -5.36 -8.92 16.73
N THR A 201 -5.95 -8.31 15.71
CA THR A 201 -7.26 -8.73 15.20
C THR A 201 -7.11 -9.75 14.07
N ARG A 202 -8.24 -10.32 13.63
CA ARG A 202 -8.30 -11.16 12.42
C ARG A 202 -7.75 -10.42 11.20
N GLU A 203 -8.12 -9.14 11.06
CA GLU A 203 -7.65 -8.25 10.00
C GLU A 203 -6.15 -7.98 10.15
N GLY A 204 -5.67 -7.75 11.37
CA GLY A 204 -4.24 -7.64 11.69
C GLY A 204 -3.44 -8.86 11.23
N PHE A 205 -3.95 -10.05 11.48
CA PHE A 205 -3.30 -11.27 11.00
C PHE A 205 -3.30 -11.36 9.48
N GLN A 206 -4.42 -11.05 8.81
CA GLN A 206 -4.46 -10.99 7.33
C GLN A 206 -3.42 -10.02 6.77
N PHE A 207 -3.29 -8.86 7.40
CA PHE A 207 -2.32 -7.84 7.02
C PHE A 207 -0.89 -8.36 7.10
N LEU A 208 -0.52 -9.08 8.17
CA LEU A 208 0.82 -9.67 8.31
C LEU A 208 1.15 -10.70 7.22
N LEU A 209 0.14 -11.30 6.59
CA LEU A 209 0.31 -12.28 5.49
C LEU A 209 0.50 -11.62 4.12
N LEU A 210 0.22 -10.33 3.99
CA LEU A 210 0.36 -9.62 2.72
C LEU A 210 1.84 -9.44 2.36
N ASP A 211 2.11 -9.16 1.08
CA ASP A 211 3.40 -8.69 0.62
C ASP A 211 3.74 -7.30 1.17
N THR A 212 5.03 -7.04 1.35
CA THR A 212 5.51 -5.78 1.96
C THR A 212 4.99 -4.54 1.22
N PRO A 213 4.97 -4.48 -0.13
CA PRO A 213 4.36 -3.35 -0.85
C PRO A 213 2.86 -3.18 -0.53
N ALA A 214 2.07 -4.26 -0.55
CA ALA A 214 0.64 -4.17 -0.21
C ALA A 214 0.39 -3.80 1.26
N GLN A 215 1.22 -4.30 2.18
CA GLN A 215 1.16 -3.92 3.60
C GLN A 215 1.38 -2.42 3.76
N VAL A 216 2.47 -1.90 3.20
CA VAL A 216 2.81 -0.48 3.24
C VAL A 216 1.70 0.37 2.61
N TRP A 217 1.19 -0.06 1.46
CA TRP A 217 0.12 0.67 0.77
C TRP A 217 -1.17 0.71 1.59
N TYR A 218 -1.61 -0.44 2.12
CA TYR A 218 -2.79 -0.51 2.99
C TYR A 218 -2.62 0.40 4.21
N PHE A 219 -1.45 0.38 4.84
CA PHE A 219 -1.16 1.23 5.99
C PHE A 219 -1.22 2.72 5.65
N ILE A 220 -0.70 3.12 4.49
CA ILE A 220 -0.77 4.50 4.01
C ILE A 220 -2.18 4.92 3.65
N LEU A 221 -3.01 4.05 3.08
CA LEU A 221 -4.43 4.34 2.87
C LEU A 221 -5.16 4.60 4.18
N GLN A 222 -4.92 3.77 5.19
CA GLN A 222 -5.50 3.98 6.53
C GLN A 222 -4.97 5.25 7.19
N TYR A 223 -3.71 5.62 6.93
CA TYR A 223 -3.19 6.91 7.34
C TYR A 223 -3.94 8.07 6.66
N LEU A 224 -4.13 8.01 5.33
CA LEU A 224 -4.83 9.03 4.54
C LEU A 224 -6.27 9.26 5.01
N ASP A 225 -6.98 8.21 5.42
CA ASP A 225 -8.32 8.33 6.02
C ASP A 225 -8.30 9.14 7.34
N THR A 226 -7.16 9.22 8.05
CA THR A 226 -7.01 10.00 9.29
C THR A 226 -6.43 11.41 9.08
N VAL A 227 -6.06 11.77 7.85
CA VAL A 227 -5.37 13.04 7.54
C VAL A 227 -6.26 14.25 7.82
N GLU A 228 -7.53 14.19 7.46
CA GLU A 228 -8.49 15.30 7.69
C GLU A 228 -8.70 15.56 9.19
N ALA A 229 -8.77 14.50 10.00
CA ALA A 229 -8.90 14.61 11.45
C ALA A 229 -7.66 15.24 12.13
N ARG A 230 -6.50 15.21 11.46
CA ARG A 230 -5.24 15.80 11.92
C ARG A 230 -5.05 17.24 11.43
N GLY A 231 -6.00 17.80 10.65
CA GLY A 231 -5.90 19.14 10.07
C GLY A 231 -4.93 19.24 8.89
N LEU A 232 -4.59 18.11 8.26
CA LEU A 232 -3.74 18.06 7.07
C LEU A 232 -4.62 18.07 5.81
N ASP A 233 -4.13 18.67 4.71
CA ASP A 233 -4.84 18.61 3.42
C ASP A 233 -4.55 17.28 2.71
N LEU A 234 -5.62 16.53 2.41
CA LEU A 234 -5.56 15.27 1.70
C LEU A 234 -4.93 15.42 0.31
N VAL A 235 -5.24 16.51 -0.40
CA VAL A 235 -4.73 16.75 -1.76
C VAL A 235 -3.23 16.98 -1.76
N GLU A 236 -2.71 17.75 -0.81
CA GLU A 236 -1.26 17.97 -0.66
C GLU A 236 -0.53 16.67 -0.33
N CYS A 237 -1.06 15.87 0.61
CA CYS A 237 -0.46 14.59 1.01
C CYS A 237 -0.41 13.60 -0.16
N LEU A 238 -1.52 13.44 -0.88
CA LEU A 238 -1.58 12.56 -2.07
C LEU A 238 -0.64 13.02 -3.17
N THR A 239 -0.61 14.33 -3.45
CA THR A 239 0.30 14.90 -4.44
C THR A 239 1.75 14.62 -4.07
N PHE A 240 2.11 14.77 -2.79
CA PHE A 240 3.45 14.46 -2.30
C PHE A 240 3.79 12.97 -2.44
N LEU A 241 2.88 12.05 -2.14
CA LEU A 241 3.08 10.61 -2.33
C LEU A 241 3.32 10.26 -3.81
N PHE A 242 2.56 10.85 -4.73
CA PHE A 242 2.80 10.67 -6.16
C PHE A 242 4.14 11.25 -6.58
N GLN A 243 4.51 12.40 -6.05
CA GLN A 243 5.80 13.02 -6.31
C GLN A 243 6.94 12.11 -5.83
N LEU A 244 6.80 11.52 -4.64
CA LEU A 244 7.74 10.56 -4.08
C LEU A 244 7.92 9.34 -4.99
N SER A 245 6.87 8.90 -5.69
CA SER A 245 6.94 7.78 -6.64
C SER A 245 7.83 8.02 -7.87
N PHE A 246 8.10 9.28 -8.21
CA PHE A 246 9.00 9.67 -9.30
C PHE A 246 10.42 10.00 -8.81
N SER A 247 10.65 9.85 -7.51
CA SER A 247 11.98 10.05 -6.96
C SER A 247 12.91 8.89 -7.31
N THR A 248 14.20 9.19 -7.34
CA THR A 248 15.26 8.22 -7.63
C THR A 248 15.95 7.84 -6.33
N LEU A 249 16.17 6.53 -6.13
CA LEU A 249 16.88 6.01 -4.96
C LEU A 249 18.29 6.61 -4.85
N GLY A 250 18.72 6.86 -3.61
CA GLY A 250 20.05 7.36 -3.31
C GLY A 250 20.24 8.87 -3.53
N LYS A 251 19.22 9.61 -4.00
CA LYS A 251 19.30 11.07 -4.14
C LYS A 251 18.63 11.78 -2.96
N ASP A 252 19.22 12.91 -2.54
CA ASP A 252 18.61 13.81 -1.59
C ASP A 252 17.73 14.86 -2.26
N TYR A 253 16.66 15.19 -1.57
CA TYR A 253 15.71 16.20 -2.00
C TYR A 253 15.50 17.24 -0.91
N SER A 254 15.27 18.48 -1.35
CA SER A 254 15.05 19.61 -0.45
C SER A 254 13.62 19.59 0.11
N THR A 255 13.47 19.97 1.38
CA THR A 255 12.18 20.29 2.00
C THR A 255 11.85 21.79 1.92
N GLU A 256 12.64 22.58 1.21
CA GLU A 256 12.42 24.01 1.06
C GLU A 256 11.15 24.29 0.24
N GLY A 257 10.26 25.13 0.79
CA GLY A 257 8.98 25.45 0.16
C GLY A 257 7.82 24.50 0.50
N MET A 258 8.02 23.52 1.39
CA MET A 258 6.94 22.67 1.89
C MET A 258 6.09 23.41 2.95
N SER A 259 4.77 23.17 2.94
CA SER A 259 3.86 23.64 3.98
C SER A 259 4.17 22.97 5.33
N GLU A 260 3.76 23.59 6.44
CA GLU A 260 3.95 23.01 7.78
C GLU A 260 3.26 21.63 7.89
N GLY A 261 2.09 21.49 7.26
CA GLY A 261 1.39 20.20 7.17
C GLY A 261 2.19 19.14 6.42
N LEU A 262 2.82 19.48 5.30
CA LEU A 262 3.70 18.55 4.56
C LEU A 262 4.95 18.17 5.36
N LEU A 263 5.51 19.09 6.16
CA LEU A 263 6.64 18.77 7.04
C LEU A 263 6.24 17.79 8.16
N MET A 264 5.04 17.94 8.73
CA MET A 264 4.49 16.97 9.67
C MET A 264 4.26 15.61 9.00
N PHE A 265 3.68 15.60 7.81
CA PHE A 265 3.49 14.38 7.03
C PHE A 265 4.83 13.67 6.73
N LEU A 266 5.86 14.43 6.37
CA LEU A 266 7.20 13.93 6.13
C LEU A 266 7.81 13.28 7.38
N GLN A 267 7.56 13.83 8.58
CA GLN A 267 7.97 13.18 9.83
C GLN A 267 7.28 11.84 10.04
N HIS A 268 5.98 11.72 9.77
CA HIS A 268 5.28 10.44 9.87
C HIS A 268 5.84 9.43 8.86
N LEU A 269 6.07 9.84 7.60
CA LEU A 269 6.71 8.98 6.60
C LEU A 269 8.11 8.51 7.03
N ARG A 270 8.84 9.35 7.76
CA ARG A 270 10.14 8.99 8.35
C ARG A 270 10.03 7.96 9.45
N GLU A 271 9.00 8.07 10.29
CA GLU A 271 8.73 7.09 11.35
C GLU A 271 8.34 5.73 10.80
N PHE A 272 7.62 5.69 9.66
CA PHE A 272 7.28 4.45 8.97
C PHE A 272 8.42 3.86 8.13
N GLY A 273 9.55 4.58 8.02
CA GLY A 273 10.69 4.13 7.21
C GLY A 273 10.53 4.35 5.71
N LEU A 274 9.52 5.10 5.26
CA LEU A 274 9.32 5.44 3.84
C LEU A 274 10.32 6.48 3.35
N VAL A 275 10.71 7.37 4.26
CA VAL A 275 11.70 8.42 4.00
C VAL A 275 12.77 8.40 5.07
N TYR A 276 14.01 8.66 4.70
CA TYR A 276 15.11 8.84 5.63
C TYR A 276 15.47 10.33 5.76
N GLN A 277 15.54 10.81 7.01
CA GLN A 277 16.19 12.08 7.34
C GLN A 277 17.11 11.86 8.53
N ARG A 278 18.31 12.45 8.48
CA ARG A 278 19.31 12.27 9.55
C ARG A 278 18.86 13.01 10.81
N LYS A 279 18.24 14.18 10.68
CA LYS A 279 17.66 14.95 11.80
C LYS A 279 16.21 15.34 11.48
N ARG A 280 15.36 15.44 12.52
CA ARG A 280 13.94 15.84 12.38
C ARG A 280 13.73 17.18 11.67
N LYS A 281 14.64 18.13 11.81
CA LYS A 281 14.55 19.47 11.20
C LYS A 281 15.53 19.66 10.04
N GLU A 282 16.05 18.57 9.48
CA GLU A 282 16.95 18.67 8.34
C GLU A 282 16.18 19.02 7.08
N LYS A 283 16.73 19.95 6.29
CA LYS A 283 16.12 20.40 5.05
C LYS A 283 16.24 19.39 3.89
N ARG A 284 16.76 18.20 4.15
CA ARG A 284 17.06 17.18 3.15
C ARG A 284 16.43 15.85 3.56
N PHE A 285 15.92 15.13 2.58
CA PHE A 285 15.38 13.79 2.80
C PHE A 285 15.73 12.84 1.65
N TYR A 286 15.78 11.55 1.97
CA TYR A 286 16.10 10.47 1.04
C TYR A 286 14.93 9.50 0.95
N PRO A 287 14.34 9.30 -0.22
CA PRO A 287 13.31 8.27 -0.44
C PRO A 287 13.90 6.87 -0.30
N THR A 288 13.13 5.97 0.29
CA THR A 288 13.50 4.56 0.43
C THR A 288 12.81 3.70 -0.64
N ARG A 289 13.26 2.45 -0.81
CA ARG A 289 12.63 1.52 -1.76
C ARG A 289 11.19 1.18 -1.39
N LEU A 290 10.82 1.22 -0.11
CA LEU A 290 9.43 1.02 0.34
C LEU A 290 8.49 2.06 -0.26
N ALA A 291 8.90 3.34 -0.27
CA ALA A 291 8.09 4.42 -0.83
C ALA A 291 7.92 4.33 -2.36
N LEU A 292 8.95 3.85 -3.07
CA LEU A 292 8.88 3.69 -4.53
C LEU A 292 8.03 2.48 -4.94
N ASN A 293 8.22 1.35 -4.27
CA ASN A 293 7.50 0.10 -4.58
C ASN A 293 5.99 0.24 -4.29
N MET A 294 5.63 1.05 -3.30
CA MET A 294 4.22 1.33 -2.98
C MET A 294 3.46 1.93 -4.16
N ALA A 295 4.10 2.80 -4.93
CA ALA A 295 3.42 3.59 -5.96
C ALA A 295 3.55 3.01 -7.37
N SER A 296 4.37 1.99 -7.58
CA SER A 296 4.60 1.41 -8.90
C SER A 296 3.61 0.33 -9.29
N GLY A 297 2.72 -0.13 -8.39
CA GLY A 297 1.66 -1.11 -8.68
C GLY A 297 2.15 -2.46 -9.24
N GLN A 298 3.45 -2.59 -9.46
CA GLN A 298 4.11 -3.76 -9.97
C GLN A 298 4.39 -4.64 -8.76
N ASN A 299 3.60 -5.71 -8.68
CA ASN A 299 3.75 -6.84 -7.76
C ASN A 299 5.06 -7.64 -8.01
N GLY A 300 6.16 -6.94 -8.30
CA GLY A 300 7.41 -7.51 -8.75
C GLY A 300 8.55 -6.61 -8.34
N SER A 301 8.76 -6.46 -7.02
CA SER A 301 10.12 -6.17 -6.58
C SER A 301 10.98 -7.39 -6.98
N PRO A 302 12.16 -7.22 -7.58
CA PRO A 302 13.05 -8.35 -7.84
C PRO A 302 13.53 -9.03 -6.55
N THR A 303 13.31 -8.41 -5.39
CA THR A 303 13.46 -9.00 -4.05
C THR A 303 12.34 -9.98 -3.68
N ASP A 304 11.16 -9.92 -4.30
CA ASP A 304 10.07 -10.89 -4.06
C ASP A 304 10.26 -12.21 -4.85
N LEU A 305 11.14 -12.21 -5.85
CA LEU A 305 11.62 -13.44 -6.52
C LEU A 305 12.50 -14.30 -5.60
N GLN A 306 12.86 -13.79 -4.41
CA GLN A 306 13.53 -14.53 -3.34
C GLN A 306 12.60 -14.81 -2.15
N ARG A 307 11.30 -15.06 -2.38
CA ARG A 307 10.52 -15.87 -1.44
C ARG A 307 10.93 -17.33 -1.59
N GLU A 308 12.18 -17.64 -1.24
CA GLU A 308 12.54 -19.00 -0.89
C GLU A 308 11.67 -19.36 0.32
N GLY A 309 10.74 -20.28 0.12
CA GLY A 309 9.98 -20.81 1.23
C GLY A 309 10.96 -21.38 2.25
N TYR A 310 10.69 -21.12 3.52
CA TYR A 310 11.60 -21.44 4.62
C TYR A 310 10.99 -22.45 5.58
N ILE A 311 9.74 -22.85 5.38
CA ILE A 311 8.98 -23.68 6.32
C ILE A 311 8.87 -25.12 5.80
N ILE A 312 9.21 -26.08 6.65
CA ILE A 312 8.95 -27.50 6.45
C ILE A 312 7.99 -27.96 7.55
N VAL A 313 6.93 -28.65 7.17
CA VAL A 313 5.94 -29.22 8.09
C VAL A 313 5.98 -30.74 7.98
N GLU A 314 6.13 -31.42 9.11
CA GLU A 314 6.16 -32.89 9.20
C GLU A 314 4.82 -33.47 9.68
N THR A 315 4.61 -34.77 9.52
CA THR A 315 3.39 -35.50 9.96
C THR A 315 3.23 -35.61 11.48
N ASN A 316 4.29 -35.29 12.24
CA ASN A 316 4.31 -35.29 13.71
C ASN A 316 3.93 -33.92 14.31
N TYR A 317 3.29 -33.05 13.52
CA TYR A 317 2.94 -31.67 13.87
C TYR A 317 4.12 -30.74 14.19
N ARG A 318 5.36 -31.16 13.87
CA ARG A 318 6.54 -30.28 13.99
C ARG A 318 6.68 -29.40 12.75
N VAL A 319 7.06 -28.16 13.02
CA VAL A 319 7.30 -27.11 12.02
C VAL A 319 8.74 -26.65 12.16
N TYR A 320 9.50 -26.76 11.07
CA TYR A 320 10.89 -26.32 10.98
C TYR A 320 10.95 -25.10 10.08
N ALA A 321 11.41 -23.98 10.62
CA ALA A 321 11.54 -22.73 9.91
C ALA A 321 13.02 -22.35 9.75
N TYR A 322 13.53 -22.42 8.53
CA TYR A 322 14.89 -22.05 8.16
C TYR A 322 15.00 -20.55 7.95
N THR A 323 15.01 -19.80 9.05
CA THR A 323 15.06 -18.35 9.03
C THR A 323 15.84 -17.81 10.22
N ASP A 324 16.59 -16.74 9.99
CA ASP A 324 17.27 -15.92 10.99
C ASP A 324 16.38 -14.76 11.48
N SER A 325 15.45 -14.30 10.63
CA SER A 325 14.50 -13.22 10.94
C SER A 325 13.63 -13.52 12.17
N ASN A 326 13.76 -12.66 13.19
CA ASN A 326 12.91 -12.65 14.39
C ASN A 326 11.43 -12.56 14.04
N LEU A 327 11.08 -11.74 13.04
CA LEU A 327 9.70 -11.48 12.67
C LEU A 327 9.02 -12.76 12.15
N LYS A 328 9.67 -13.49 11.25
CA LYS A 328 9.16 -14.75 10.69
C LYS A 328 8.93 -15.80 11.79
N VAL A 329 9.83 -15.87 12.76
CA VAL A 329 9.67 -16.76 13.93
C VAL A 329 8.51 -16.30 14.81
N ALA A 330 8.36 -15.00 15.06
CA ALA A 330 7.26 -14.45 15.84
C ALA A 330 5.89 -14.70 15.16
N LEU A 331 5.82 -14.59 13.83
CA LEU A 331 4.62 -14.92 13.07
C LEU A 331 4.20 -16.39 13.22
N LEU A 332 5.18 -17.31 13.24
CA LEU A 332 4.92 -18.71 13.54
C LEU A 332 4.46 -18.92 14.99
N ALA A 333 5.04 -18.19 15.93
CA ALA A 333 4.67 -18.26 17.35
C ALA A 333 3.22 -17.82 17.64
N LEU A 334 2.55 -17.14 16.70
CA LEU A 334 1.13 -16.79 16.84
C LEU A 334 0.20 -18.00 16.88
N PHE A 335 0.62 -19.13 16.29
CA PHE A 335 -0.21 -20.34 16.21
C PHE A 335 0.55 -21.65 16.45
N CYS A 336 1.88 -21.61 16.53
CA CYS A 336 2.75 -22.71 16.94
C CYS A 336 3.37 -22.42 18.30
N GLU A 337 3.61 -23.48 19.08
CA GLU A 337 4.45 -23.40 20.27
C GLU A 337 5.91 -23.56 19.85
N MET A 338 6.76 -22.56 20.13
CA MET A 338 8.18 -22.59 19.75
C MET A 338 8.99 -23.38 20.77
N LEU A 339 9.65 -24.46 20.34
CA LEU A 339 10.43 -25.34 21.20
C LEU A 339 11.90 -24.92 21.29
N TYR A 340 12.54 -24.74 20.12
CA TYR A 340 13.96 -24.46 20.02
C TYR A 340 14.23 -23.35 19.02
N ARG A 341 15.22 -22.52 19.34
CA ARG A 341 15.72 -21.47 18.46
C ARG A 341 17.23 -21.60 18.28
N PHE A 342 17.63 -21.94 17.08
CA PHE A 342 19.01 -21.93 16.60
C PHE A 342 19.25 -20.70 15.70
N PRO A 343 20.51 -20.36 15.35
CA PRO A 343 20.82 -19.17 14.56
C PRO A 343 20.14 -19.08 13.19
N ASN A 344 19.89 -20.21 12.53
CA ASN A 344 19.28 -20.29 11.20
C ASN A 344 18.10 -21.27 11.12
N LEU A 345 17.64 -21.77 12.26
CA LEU A 345 16.57 -22.77 12.35
C LEU A 345 15.74 -22.53 13.61
N ALA A 346 14.43 -22.37 13.45
CA ALA A 346 13.48 -22.39 14.54
C ALA A 346 12.62 -23.64 14.44
N VAL A 347 12.43 -24.34 15.56
CA VAL A 347 11.61 -25.55 15.65
C VAL A 347 10.40 -25.25 16.51
N GLY A 348 9.22 -25.43 15.96
CA GLY A 348 7.95 -25.31 16.65
C GLY A 348 7.10 -26.57 16.54
N ILE A 349 6.06 -26.65 17.37
CA ILE A 349 5.06 -27.71 17.34
C ILE A 349 3.66 -27.11 17.30
N LEU A 350 2.80 -27.68 16.46
CA LEU A 350 1.38 -27.34 16.39
C LEU A 350 0.62 -28.15 17.43
N THR A 351 0.29 -27.54 18.56
CA THR A 351 -0.49 -28.19 19.62
C THR A 351 -1.97 -27.80 19.55
N ARG A 352 -2.84 -28.64 20.11
CA ARG A 352 -4.28 -28.31 20.18
C ARG A 352 -4.53 -26.98 20.90
N ASP A 353 -3.74 -26.70 21.93
CA ASP A 353 -3.90 -25.49 22.73
C ASP A 353 -3.35 -24.24 22.03
N SER A 354 -2.22 -24.35 21.31
CA SER A 354 -1.70 -23.23 20.49
C SER A 354 -2.69 -22.83 19.39
N VAL A 355 -3.27 -23.82 18.69
CA VAL A 355 -4.28 -23.58 17.64
C VAL A 355 -5.56 -23.01 18.25
N ARG A 356 -6.00 -23.50 19.41
CA ARG A 356 -7.19 -22.95 20.10
C ARG A 356 -6.97 -21.49 20.51
N MET A 357 -5.77 -21.15 20.98
CA MET A 357 -5.41 -19.78 21.33
C MET A 357 -5.42 -18.87 20.10
N ALA A 358 -4.83 -19.32 18.98
CA ALA A 358 -4.87 -18.60 17.71
C ALA A 358 -6.30 -18.39 17.18
N LEU A 359 -7.17 -19.40 17.31
CA LEU A 359 -8.58 -19.28 16.93
C LEU A 359 -9.32 -18.27 17.79
N ARG A 360 -9.00 -18.18 19.10
CA ARG A 360 -9.58 -17.18 20.01
C ARG A 360 -9.12 -15.76 19.67
N SER A 361 -7.88 -15.57 19.20
CA SER A 361 -7.41 -14.27 18.70
C SER A 361 -7.95 -13.91 17.30
N GLY A 362 -8.76 -14.78 16.70
CA GLY A 362 -9.43 -14.52 15.42
C GLY A 362 -8.67 -15.01 14.19
N ILE A 363 -7.59 -15.78 14.37
CA ILE A 363 -6.83 -16.40 13.28
C ILE A 363 -7.55 -17.67 12.83
N THR A 364 -8.00 -17.73 11.58
CA THR A 364 -8.72 -18.88 11.04
C THR A 364 -7.77 -19.99 10.56
N ALA A 365 -8.21 -21.25 10.66
CA ALA A 365 -7.42 -22.40 10.19
C ALA A 365 -7.04 -22.30 8.70
N GLN A 366 -7.91 -21.75 7.85
CA GLN A 366 -7.60 -21.53 6.43
C GLN A 366 -6.44 -20.56 6.23
N GLN A 367 -6.32 -19.53 7.07
CA GLN A 367 -5.21 -18.58 6.99
C GLN A 367 -3.90 -19.20 7.48
N MET A 368 -3.94 -20.01 8.54
CA MET A 368 -2.78 -20.75 9.03
C MET A 368 -2.24 -21.70 7.96
N VAL A 369 -3.13 -22.49 7.35
CA VAL A 369 -2.78 -23.41 6.25
C VAL A 369 -2.29 -22.62 5.02
N GLY A 370 -2.94 -21.51 4.69
CA GLY A 370 -2.52 -20.63 3.59
C GLY A 370 -1.11 -20.08 3.80
N PHE A 371 -0.77 -19.65 5.01
CA PHE A 371 0.56 -19.18 5.37
C PHE A 371 1.63 -20.27 5.25
N LEU A 372 1.36 -21.46 5.80
CA LEU A 372 2.30 -22.59 5.71
C LEU A 372 2.53 -23.03 4.26
N ARG A 373 1.51 -22.96 3.40
CA ARG A 373 1.65 -23.25 1.95
C ARG A 373 2.43 -22.17 1.22
N LEU A 374 2.18 -20.90 1.52
CA LEU A 374 2.83 -19.76 0.85
C LEU A 374 4.34 -19.73 1.13
N HIS A 375 4.75 -20.13 2.33
CA HIS A 375 6.15 -20.12 2.76
C HIS A 375 6.78 -21.52 2.81
N ALA A 376 6.18 -22.49 2.13
CA ALA A 376 6.65 -23.87 2.04
C ALA A 376 8.02 -23.96 1.35
N HIS A 377 8.97 -24.65 1.97
CA HIS A 377 10.33 -24.81 1.45
C HIS A 377 10.33 -25.48 0.07
N PRO A 378 11.22 -25.10 -0.88
CA PRO A 378 11.26 -25.67 -2.23
C PRO A 378 11.32 -27.20 -2.27
N ARG A 379 11.99 -27.84 -1.31
CA ARG A 379 12.00 -29.31 -1.17
C ARG A 379 10.63 -29.92 -0.89
N MET A 380 9.79 -29.22 -0.13
CA MET A 380 8.42 -29.64 0.17
C MET A 380 7.50 -29.43 -1.04
N LEU A 381 7.73 -28.36 -1.83
CA LEU A 381 7.06 -28.14 -3.11
C LEU A 381 7.46 -29.18 -4.17
N ALA A 382 8.74 -29.58 -4.19
CA ALA A 382 9.27 -30.58 -5.12
C ALA A 382 8.74 -32.00 -4.84
N ALA A 383 8.27 -32.29 -3.62
CA ALA A 383 7.68 -33.57 -3.25
C ALA A 383 6.29 -33.83 -3.89
N GLY A 384 5.71 -32.81 -4.55
CA GLY A 384 4.42 -32.90 -5.23
C GLY A 384 3.22 -32.63 -4.32
N PRO A 385 2.01 -32.45 -4.90
CA PRO A 385 0.80 -32.21 -4.13
C PRO A 385 0.34 -33.48 -3.38
N PRO A 386 -0.15 -33.36 -2.13
CA PRO A 386 -0.37 -32.13 -1.38
C PRO A 386 0.92 -31.54 -0.78
N THR A 387 1.08 -30.22 -0.89
CA THR A 387 2.28 -29.49 -0.39
C THR A 387 2.43 -29.50 1.13
N LEU A 388 1.35 -29.80 1.85
CA LEU A 388 1.38 -30.08 3.28
C LEU A 388 0.90 -31.52 3.50
N PRO A 389 1.40 -32.21 4.53
CA PRO A 389 0.87 -33.51 4.91
C PRO A 389 -0.65 -33.44 5.12
N PRO A 390 -1.43 -34.43 4.64
CA PRO A 390 -2.89 -34.40 4.73
C PRO A 390 -3.44 -34.68 6.14
N THR A 391 -2.58 -35.08 7.07
CA THR A 391 -2.84 -35.45 8.48
C THR A 391 -2.27 -34.40 9.42
#